data_AF-A0A0F8XEB4-F1
#
_entry.id   AF-A0A0F8XEB4-F1
#
_cell.length_a   1.000
_cell.length_b   1.000
_cell.length_c   1.000
_cell.angle_alpha   90.00
_cell.angle_beta   90.00
_cell.angle_gamma   90.00
#
_symmetry.space_group_name_H-M   'P 1'
#
loop_
_entity.id
_entity.type
_entity.pdbx_description
1 polymer ?
#
loop_
_entity_poly.entity_id
_entity_poly.type
_entity_poly.pdbx_seq_one_letter_code
_entity_poly.pdbx_strand_id
1 'polypeptide(L)'
;MSDQETNRNASSEKKAKKAADEQETRAKAQNRESREQTPTSSEKSLTSKERDTVADRGNLSPLTLYSIILREGEDELQRPKISLWWSGVAAGVGISTSVLVEGIIRSDLGSDHPYLTLIESLGYTFGFVLVILCRLQLFTENTITVVLPVLADPTRDRIYRTARLWGIVLAANLFGTFVTAAISVHGGILAEETLVAILEISHHLA
;
A
#
# COMPACT_ATOMS: atom_id res chain seq x y z
N MET A 1 0.05 -25.33 51.26
CA MET A 1 1.48 -25.08 50.96
C MET A 1 1.87 -25.53 49.54
N SER A 2 1.22 -26.54 48.96
CA SER A 2 1.51 -27.05 47.61
C SER A 2 1.27 -26.03 46.48
N ASP A 3 0.17 -25.28 46.49
CA ASP A 3 -0.22 -24.41 45.36
C ASP A 3 0.66 -23.16 45.17
N GLN A 4 1.37 -22.74 46.22
CA GLN A 4 2.22 -21.54 46.21
C GLN A 4 3.60 -21.81 45.59
N GLU A 5 4.10 -23.04 45.71
CA GLU A 5 5.35 -23.50 45.09
C GLU A 5 5.15 -23.78 43.60
N THR A 6 4.04 -24.40 43.20
CA THR A 6 3.72 -24.68 41.79
C THR A 6 3.60 -23.39 40.96
N ASN A 7 3.00 -22.34 41.53
CA ASN A 7 2.84 -21.04 40.87
C ASN A 7 4.18 -20.25 40.79
N ARG A 8 5.03 -20.35 41.81
CA ARG A 8 6.41 -19.80 41.75
C ARG A 8 7.24 -20.49 40.66
N ASN A 9 7.17 -21.82 40.57
CA ASN A 9 7.98 -22.60 39.63
C ASN A 9 7.61 -22.30 38.16
N ALA A 10 6.30 -22.21 37.87
CA ALA A 10 5.80 -21.82 36.56
C ALA A 10 6.20 -20.38 36.16
N SER A 11 6.27 -19.46 37.13
CA SER A 11 6.74 -18.09 36.88
C SER A 11 8.24 -18.02 36.61
N SER A 12 9.06 -18.85 37.25
CA SER A 12 10.51 -18.91 37.02
C SER A 12 10.85 -19.55 35.68
N GLU A 13 10.17 -20.63 35.29
CA GLU A 13 10.35 -21.27 33.98
C GLU A 13 9.96 -20.33 32.83
N LYS A 14 8.85 -19.59 32.98
CA LYS A 14 8.40 -18.61 31.98
C LYS A 14 9.38 -17.43 31.84
N LYS A 15 10.01 -17.00 32.93
CA LYS A 15 11.10 -16.00 32.92
C LYS A 15 12.37 -16.53 32.25
N ALA A 16 12.78 -17.75 32.58
CA ALA A 16 13.96 -18.37 31.99
C ALA A 16 13.81 -18.57 30.47
N LYS A 17 12.63 -19.00 30.03
CA LYS A 17 12.32 -19.16 28.60
C LYS A 17 12.36 -17.82 27.85
N LYS A 18 11.75 -16.77 28.42
CA LYS A 18 11.78 -15.43 27.82
C LYS A 18 13.21 -14.86 27.72
N ALA A 19 14.04 -15.07 28.74
CA ALA A 19 15.43 -14.64 28.72
C ALA A 19 16.25 -15.38 27.65
N ALA A 20 16.02 -16.69 27.46
CA ALA A 20 16.66 -17.46 26.42
C ALA A 20 16.27 -16.98 25.00
N ASP A 21 14.99 -16.71 24.75
CA ASP A 21 14.50 -16.18 23.47
C ASP A 21 15.10 -14.80 23.16
N GLU A 22 15.22 -13.92 24.16
CA GLU A 22 15.87 -12.60 24.03
C GLU A 22 17.38 -12.74 23.70
N GLN A 23 18.05 -13.72 24.30
CA GLN A 23 19.48 -13.97 24.10
C GLN A 23 19.77 -14.56 22.70
N GLU A 24 18.92 -15.48 22.23
CA GLU A 24 18.99 -16.02 20.87
C GLU A 24 18.72 -14.94 19.82
N THR A 25 17.75 -14.06 20.06
CA THR A 25 17.42 -12.94 19.17
C THR A 25 18.58 -11.96 19.05
N ARG A 26 19.24 -11.61 20.17
CA ARG A 26 20.45 -10.77 20.17
C ARG A 26 21.62 -11.43 19.43
N ALA A 27 21.85 -12.72 19.62
CA ALA A 27 22.89 -13.45 18.92
C ALA A 27 22.66 -13.49 17.40
N LYS A 28 21.40 -13.68 16.96
CA LYS A 28 21.01 -13.60 15.54
C LYS A 28 21.21 -12.19 14.97
N ALA A 29 20.86 -11.14 15.73
CA ALA A 29 21.09 -9.75 15.33
C ALA A 29 22.59 -9.46 15.15
N GLN A 30 23.43 -9.85 16.11
CA GLN A 30 24.88 -9.67 16.04
C GLN A 30 25.53 -10.44 14.88
N ASN A 31 25.10 -11.68 14.62
CA ASN A 31 25.57 -12.46 13.47
C ASN A 31 25.20 -11.75 12.15
N ARG A 32 24.00 -11.17 12.09
CA ARG A 32 23.53 -10.44 10.90
C ARG A 32 24.26 -9.12 10.70
N GLU A 33 24.46 -8.33 11.76
CA GLU A 33 25.30 -7.13 11.72
C GLU A 33 26.72 -7.48 11.26
N SER A 34 27.29 -8.57 11.77
CA SER A 34 28.60 -9.05 11.32
C SER A 34 28.59 -9.39 9.83
N ARG A 35 27.51 -10.00 9.31
CA ARG A 35 27.37 -10.37 7.91
C ARG A 35 27.11 -9.18 6.99
N GLU A 36 26.38 -8.17 7.46
CA GLU A 36 26.12 -6.91 6.76
C GLU A 36 27.35 -5.98 6.76
N GLN A 37 28.20 -6.06 7.80
CA GLN A 37 29.47 -5.34 7.88
C GLN A 37 30.63 -6.09 7.20
N THR A 38 30.45 -7.36 6.83
CA THR A 38 31.48 -8.13 6.12
C THR A 38 31.52 -7.69 4.67
N PRO A 39 32.62 -7.07 4.19
CA PRO A 39 32.69 -6.61 2.82
C PRO A 39 32.64 -7.78 1.85
N THR A 40 31.77 -7.67 0.85
CA THR A 40 31.77 -8.54 -0.32
C THR A 40 33.13 -8.47 -1.03
N SER A 41 33.46 -9.50 -1.84
CA SER A 41 34.72 -9.54 -2.61
C SER A 41 34.91 -8.31 -3.50
N SER A 42 33.81 -7.77 -4.04
CA SER A 42 33.74 -6.51 -4.78
C SER A 42 34.00 -5.28 -3.91
N GLU A 43 33.43 -5.23 -2.70
CA GLU A 43 33.63 -4.11 -1.78
C GLU A 43 35.03 -4.07 -1.19
N LYS A 44 35.76 -5.19 -1.14
CA LYS A 44 37.17 -5.21 -0.69
C LYS A 44 38.08 -4.39 -1.61
N SER A 45 37.70 -4.18 -2.87
CA SER A 45 38.44 -3.37 -3.84
C SER A 45 38.12 -1.87 -3.76
N LEU A 46 37.11 -1.47 -2.98
CA LEU A 46 36.73 -0.07 -2.82
C LEU A 46 37.65 0.66 -1.84
N THR A 47 37.97 1.91 -2.15
CA THR A 47 38.66 2.80 -1.22
C THR A 47 37.77 3.10 0.01
N SER A 48 38.37 3.53 1.12
CA SER A 48 37.60 3.82 2.34
C SER A 48 36.48 4.84 2.12
N LYS A 49 36.71 5.86 1.29
CA LYS A 49 35.70 6.88 0.95
C LYS A 49 34.53 6.31 0.12
N GLU A 50 34.81 5.37 -0.78
CA GLU A 50 33.78 4.70 -1.58
C GLU A 50 32.96 3.72 -0.74
N ARG A 51 33.59 3.03 0.23
CA ARG A 51 32.91 2.15 1.18
C ARG A 51 31.95 2.92 2.09
N ASP A 52 32.38 4.05 2.63
CA ASP A 52 31.53 4.92 3.46
C ASP A 52 30.35 5.46 2.62
N THR A 53 30.58 5.78 1.36
CA THR A 53 29.51 6.22 0.44
C THR A 53 28.52 5.09 0.12
N VAL A 54 28.97 3.84 0.01
CA VAL A 54 28.09 2.67 -0.20
C VAL A 54 27.28 2.33 1.06
N ALA A 55 27.88 2.48 2.25
CA ALA A 55 27.20 2.30 3.52
C ALA A 55 26.14 3.39 3.78
N ASP A 56 26.47 4.66 3.50
CA ASP A 56 25.55 5.80 3.64
C ASP A 56 24.45 5.82 2.56
N ARG A 57 24.70 5.26 1.38
CA ARG A 57 23.72 5.12 0.29
C ARG A 57 23.05 3.75 0.25
N GLY A 58 23.35 2.88 1.21
CA GLY A 58 22.78 1.55 1.31
C GLY A 58 21.29 1.67 1.58
N ASN A 59 20.46 1.19 0.64
CA ASN A 59 19.01 1.06 0.81
C ASN A 59 18.68 0.55 2.22
N LEU A 60 17.59 1.06 2.80
CA LEU A 60 17.05 0.58 4.09
C LEU A 60 17.15 -0.95 4.14
N SER A 61 17.76 -1.49 5.21
CA SER A 61 17.88 -2.94 5.34
C SER A 61 16.50 -3.58 5.13
N PRO A 62 16.40 -4.77 4.51
CA PRO A 62 15.10 -5.42 4.30
C PRO A 62 14.29 -5.60 5.60
N LEU A 63 14.96 -5.72 6.75
CA LEU A 63 14.29 -5.74 8.05
C LEU A 63 13.75 -4.37 8.46
N THR A 64 14.51 -3.32 8.19
CA THR A 64 14.08 -1.95 8.45
C THR A 64 12.85 -1.62 7.61
N LEU A 65 12.90 -1.91 6.29
CA LEU A 65 11.77 -1.72 5.39
C LEU A 65 10.54 -2.55 5.81
N TYR A 66 10.74 -3.83 6.14
CA TYR A 66 9.69 -4.69 6.69
C TYR A 66 9.05 -4.10 7.95
N SER A 67 9.87 -3.60 8.89
CA SER A 67 9.38 -3.03 10.16
C SER A 67 8.61 -1.72 9.96
N ILE A 68 8.99 -0.92 8.95
CA ILE A 68 8.29 0.30 8.56
C ILE A 68 6.91 -0.05 8.01
N ILE A 69 6.84 -0.96 7.03
CA ILE A 69 5.57 -1.38 6.40
C ILE A 69 4.65 -2.04 7.42
N LEU A 70 5.21 -2.86 8.33
CA LEU A 70 4.43 -3.51 9.39
C LEU A 70 3.80 -2.48 10.32
N ARG A 71 4.55 -1.44 10.70
CA ARG A 71 4.06 -0.37 11.56
C ARG A 71 3.01 0.51 10.88
N GLU A 72 3.24 0.87 9.61
CA GLU A 72 2.26 1.58 8.80
C GLU A 72 0.96 0.79 8.65
N GLY A 73 1.06 -0.53 8.47
CA GLY A 73 -0.09 -1.45 8.47
C GLY A 73 -0.90 -1.45 9.76
N GLU A 74 -0.23 -1.47 10.91
CA GLU A 74 -0.89 -1.39 12.22
C GLU A 74 -1.61 -0.05 12.42
N ASP A 75 -0.97 1.05 12.01
CA ASP A 75 -1.57 2.38 12.06
C ASP A 75 -2.80 2.47 11.14
N GLU A 76 -2.74 1.90 9.95
CA GLU A 76 -3.84 1.88 8.98
C GLU A 76 -5.02 1.01 9.45
N LEU A 77 -4.75 -0.15 10.09
CA LEU A 77 -5.78 -0.98 10.72
C LEU A 77 -6.52 -0.26 11.87
N GLN A 78 -5.85 0.67 12.54
CA GLN A 78 -6.42 1.48 13.62
C GLN A 78 -7.12 2.74 13.12
N ARG A 79 -7.02 3.05 11.83
CA ARG A 79 -7.56 4.28 11.26
C ARG A 79 -9.08 4.42 11.48
N PRO A 80 -9.56 5.63 11.82
CA PRO A 80 -10.99 5.86 12.01
C PRO A 80 -11.81 5.56 10.74
N LYS A 81 -12.96 4.90 10.92
CA LYS A 81 -13.87 4.51 9.82
C LYS A 81 -14.26 5.69 8.93
N ILE A 82 -14.52 6.84 9.52
CA ILE A 82 -14.92 8.05 8.80
C ILE A 82 -13.78 8.63 7.93
N SER A 83 -12.53 8.50 8.40
CA SER A 83 -11.35 8.92 7.65
C SER A 83 -11.12 7.99 6.46
N LEU A 84 -11.23 6.68 6.67
CA LEU A 84 -11.18 5.67 5.60
C LEU A 84 -12.26 5.93 4.55
N TRP A 85 -13.50 6.18 4.98
CA TRP A 85 -14.61 6.44 4.06
C TRP A 85 -14.35 7.66 3.17
N TRP A 86 -14.08 8.84 3.74
CA TRP A 86 -13.90 10.03 2.93
C TRP A 86 -12.65 10.00 2.06
N SER A 87 -11.56 9.40 2.55
CA SER A 87 -10.36 9.19 1.75
C SER A 87 -10.60 8.22 0.60
N GLY A 88 -11.38 7.17 0.82
CA GLY A 88 -11.78 6.22 -0.22
C GLY A 88 -12.77 6.79 -1.23
N VAL A 89 -13.73 7.63 -0.80
CA VAL A 89 -14.65 8.32 -1.72
C VAL A 89 -13.86 9.27 -2.62
N ALA A 90 -12.95 10.05 -2.04
CA ALA A 90 -12.07 10.93 -2.79
C ALA A 90 -11.19 10.13 -3.77
N ALA A 91 -10.66 8.97 -3.37
CA ALA A 91 -9.90 8.10 -4.26
C ALA A 91 -10.75 7.60 -5.44
N GLY A 92 -12.00 7.19 -5.19
CA GLY A 92 -12.95 6.76 -6.23
C GLY A 92 -13.28 7.87 -7.23
N VAL A 93 -13.46 9.10 -6.75
CA VAL A 93 -13.62 10.28 -7.62
C VAL A 93 -12.33 10.57 -8.38
N GLY A 94 -11.19 10.60 -7.68
CA GLY A 94 -9.88 10.89 -8.24
C GLY A 94 -9.51 9.93 -9.37
N ILE A 95 -9.70 8.62 -9.17
CA ILE A 95 -9.41 7.62 -10.19
C ILE A 95 -10.36 7.69 -11.39
N SER A 96 -11.59 8.17 -11.20
CA SER A 96 -12.52 8.39 -12.33
C SER A 96 -12.02 9.44 -13.31
N THR A 97 -11.14 10.34 -12.86
CA THR A 97 -10.46 11.33 -13.72
C THR A 97 -9.61 10.66 -14.79
N SER A 98 -9.12 9.43 -14.55
CA SER A 98 -8.42 8.61 -15.55
C SER A 98 -9.25 8.48 -16.83
N VAL A 99 -10.44 7.89 -16.70
CA VAL A 99 -11.36 7.60 -17.80
C VAL A 99 -11.88 8.91 -18.42
N LEU A 100 -12.07 9.95 -17.61
CA LEU A 100 -12.45 11.26 -18.11
C LEU A 100 -11.38 11.85 -19.04
N VAL A 101 -10.11 11.81 -18.64
CA VAL A 101 -9.00 12.32 -19.46
C VAL A 101 -8.85 11.49 -20.74
N GLU A 102 -8.98 10.16 -20.66
CA GLU A 102 -8.98 9.29 -21.85
C GLU A 102 -10.13 9.63 -22.81
N GLY A 103 -11.33 9.85 -22.27
CA GLY A 103 -12.50 10.25 -23.04
C GLY A 103 -12.32 11.59 -23.74
N ILE A 104 -11.76 12.60 -23.04
CA ILE A 104 -11.47 13.92 -23.62
C ILE A 104 -10.43 13.79 -24.74
N ILE A 105 -9.33 13.08 -24.49
CA ILE A 105 -8.28 12.87 -25.50
C ILE A 105 -8.86 12.20 -26.75
N ARG A 106 -9.64 11.13 -26.60
CA ARG A 106 -10.26 10.43 -27.74
C ARG A 106 -11.26 11.31 -28.48
N SER A 107 -12.09 12.06 -27.74
CA SER A 107 -13.06 12.99 -28.32
C SER A 107 -12.36 14.07 -29.16
N ASP A 108 -11.23 14.60 -28.69
CA ASP A 108 -10.54 15.72 -29.34
C ASP A 108 -9.61 15.29 -30.48
N LEU A 109 -8.90 14.15 -30.34
CA LEU A 109 -8.01 13.64 -31.39
C LEU A 109 -8.75 12.88 -32.50
N GLY A 110 -9.92 12.32 -32.19
CA GLY A 110 -10.65 11.42 -33.07
C GLY A 110 -10.09 9.99 -33.05
N SER A 111 -10.96 9.01 -33.32
CA SER A 111 -10.68 7.56 -33.25
C SER A 111 -9.56 7.10 -34.21
N ASP A 112 -9.36 7.81 -35.31
CA ASP A 112 -8.48 7.38 -36.40
C ASP A 112 -7.05 7.90 -36.25
N HIS A 113 -6.76 8.64 -35.18
CA HIS A 113 -5.45 9.25 -35.01
C HIS A 113 -4.36 8.18 -34.74
N PRO A 114 -3.25 8.17 -35.49
CA PRO A 114 -2.27 7.08 -35.47
C PRO A 114 -1.56 6.89 -34.12
N TYR A 115 -1.55 7.92 -33.27
CA TYR A 115 -0.95 7.88 -31.92
C TYR A 115 -1.98 7.90 -30.80
N LEU A 116 -3.28 7.72 -31.10
CA LEU A 116 -4.36 7.85 -30.10
C LEU A 116 -4.09 6.96 -28.88
N THR A 117 -3.87 5.66 -29.09
CA THR A 117 -3.66 4.70 -27.99
C THR A 117 -2.50 5.09 -27.08
N LEU A 118 -1.41 5.66 -27.63
CA LEU A 118 -0.24 6.05 -26.85
C LEU A 118 -0.54 7.27 -25.97
N ILE A 119 -1.23 8.27 -26.52
CA ILE A 119 -1.57 9.51 -25.81
C ILE A 119 -2.68 9.25 -24.80
N GLU A 120 -3.69 8.48 -25.18
CA GLU A 120 -4.79 8.06 -24.32
C GLU A 120 -4.28 7.27 -23.11
N SER A 121 -3.29 6.39 -23.26
CA SER A 121 -2.68 5.65 -22.14
C SER A 121 -2.10 6.57 -21.04
N LEU A 122 -1.84 7.84 -21.35
CA LEU A 122 -1.44 8.84 -20.34
C LEU A 122 -2.60 9.23 -19.42
N GLY A 123 -3.85 9.10 -19.85
CA GLY A 123 -5.04 9.36 -19.03
C GLY A 123 -5.11 8.42 -17.83
N TYR A 124 -4.88 7.12 -18.04
CA TYR A 124 -4.68 6.16 -16.95
C TYR A 124 -3.61 6.60 -15.95
N THR A 125 -2.44 6.97 -16.48
CA THR A 125 -1.31 7.41 -15.66
C THR A 125 -1.68 8.67 -14.86
N PHE A 126 -2.41 9.60 -15.47
CA PHE A 126 -2.83 10.84 -14.84
C PHE A 126 -3.74 10.59 -13.63
N GLY A 127 -4.77 9.75 -13.78
CA GLY A 127 -5.67 9.41 -12.67
C GLY A 127 -4.94 8.75 -11.50
N PHE A 128 -4.01 7.84 -11.79
CA PHE A 128 -3.19 7.19 -10.76
C PHE A 128 -2.22 8.16 -10.06
N VAL A 129 -1.51 9.00 -10.82
CA VAL A 129 -0.61 10.00 -10.23
C VAL A 129 -1.37 10.96 -9.34
N LEU A 130 -2.57 11.39 -9.75
CA LEU A 130 -3.43 12.24 -8.93
C LEU A 130 -3.77 11.58 -7.59
N VAL A 131 -4.20 10.32 -7.60
CA VAL A 131 -4.48 9.56 -6.37
C VAL A 131 -3.26 9.50 -5.45
N ILE A 132 -2.09 9.18 -6.00
CA ILE A 132 -0.84 9.03 -5.25
C ILE A 132 -0.41 10.37 -4.65
N LEU A 133 -0.42 11.45 -5.44
CA LEU A 133 -0.04 12.79 -4.97
C LEU A 133 -0.97 13.29 -3.86
N CYS A 134 -2.26 12.99 -3.96
CA CYS A 134 -3.24 13.34 -2.95
C CYS A 134 -3.28 12.35 -1.75
N ARG A 135 -2.50 11.26 -1.79
CA ARG A 135 -2.46 10.21 -0.77
C ARG A 135 -3.86 9.65 -0.47
N LEU A 136 -4.64 9.39 -1.52
CA LEU A 136 -6.01 8.91 -1.41
C LEU A 136 -6.06 7.39 -1.30
N GLN A 137 -7.03 6.87 -0.54
CA GLN A 137 -7.09 5.45 -0.22
C GLN A 137 -7.73 4.62 -1.34
N LEU A 138 -6.91 3.98 -2.18
CA LEU A 138 -7.43 2.98 -3.11
C LEU A 138 -7.49 1.59 -2.47
N PHE A 139 -8.50 0.81 -2.82
CA PHE A 139 -8.66 -0.56 -2.33
C PHE A 139 -7.42 -1.42 -2.64
N THR A 140 -6.85 -1.27 -3.83
CA THR A 140 -5.70 -2.05 -4.31
C THR A 140 -4.40 -1.73 -3.57
N GLU A 141 -4.26 -0.51 -3.03
CA GLU A 141 -3.07 -0.06 -2.31
C GLU A 141 -2.94 -0.70 -0.93
N ASN A 142 -4.08 -1.03 -0.31
CA ASN A 142 -4.17 -1.58 1.05
C ASN A 142 -3.89 -3.07 1.15
N THR A 143 -3.24 -3.66 0.15
CA THR A 143 -3.01 -5.10 0.15
C THR A 143 -1.84 -5.44 1.05
N ILE A 144 -0.63 -4.95 0.74
CA ILE A 144 0.58 -5.35 1.48
C ILE A 144 0.57 -4.77 2.90
N THR A 145 0.28 -3.48 3.05
CA THR A 145 0.31 -2.78 4.34
C THR A 145 -0.66 -3.41 5.34
N VAL A 146 -1.87 -3.78 4.93
CA VAL A 146 -2.90 -4.32 5.84
C VAL A 146 -2.78 -5.84 6.04
N VAL A 147 -2.25 -6.58 5.07
CA VAL A 147 -2.04 -8.04 5.19
C VAL A 147 -0.83 -8.37 6.04
N LEU A 148 0.24 -7.57 5.99
CA LEU A 148 1.48 -7.86 6.69
C LEU A 148 1.30 -8.00 8.22
N PRO A 149 0.56 -7.12 8.92
CA PRO A 149 0.24 -7.30 10.35
C PRO A 149 -0.52 -8.59 10.65
N VAL A 150 -1.43 -9.01 9.76
CA VAL A 150 -2.19 -10.26 9.92
C VAL A 150 -1.26 -11.47 9.77
N LEU A 151 -0.33 -11.44 8.82
CA LEU A 151 0.63 -12.52 8.62
C LEU A 151 1.68 -12.58 9.74
N ALA A 152 2.08 -11.42 10.27
CA ALA A 152 3.08 -11.32 11.33
C ALA A 152 2.56 -11.87 12.67
N ASP A 153 1.31 -11.58 13.02
CA ASP A 153 0.67 -12.13 14.22
C ASP A 153 -0.86 -12.27 13.98
N PRO A 154 -1.31 -13.46 13.51
CA PRO A 154 -2.70 -13.67 13.09
C PRO A 154 -3.63 -13.76 14.29
N THR A 155 -4.28 -12.64 14.60
CA THR A 155 -5.33 -12.57 15.62
C THR A 155 -6.69 -12.34 14.98
N ARG A 156 -7.76 -12.81 15.62
CA ARG A 156 -9.14 -12.58 15.15
C ARG A 156 -9.47 -11.08 15.03
N ASP A 157 -8.93 -10.26 15.94
CA ASP A 157 -9.11 -8.81 15.91
C ASP A 157 -8.46 -8.19 14.66
N ARG A 158 -7.22 -8.56 14.33
CA ARG A 158 -6.56 -8.07 13.12
C ARG A 158 -7.29 -8.48 11.85
N ILE A 159 -7.70 -9.74 11.74
CA ILE A 159 -8.48 -10.23 10.58
C ILE A 159 -9.79 -9.44 10.43
N TYR A 160 -10.51 -9.21 11.53
CA TYR A 160 -11.73 -8.39 11.50
C TYR A 160 -11.45 -6.95 11.06
N ARG A 161 -10.40 -6.32 11.58
CA ARG A 161 -10.01 -4.95 11.20
C ARG A 161 -9.61 -4.85 9.73
N THR A 162 -8.88 -5.83 9.20
CA THR A 162 -8.53 -5.94 7.79
C THR A 162 -9.78 -6.04 6.92
N ALA A 163 -10.68 -6.98 7.22
CA ALA A 163 -11.93 -7.16 6.49
C ALA A 163 -12.82 -5.90 6.54
N ARG A 164 -12.89 -5.24 7.70
CA ARG A 164 -13.60 -3.98 7.88
C ARG A 164 -12.99 -2.87 7.02
N LEU A 165 -11.67 -2.72 7.03
CA LEU A 165 -10.97 -1.71 6.25
C LEU A 165 -11.24 -1.92 4.76
N TRP A 166 -11.03 -3.13 4.27
CA TRP A 166 -11.30 -3.51 2.88
C TRP A 166 -12.75 -3.24 2.49
N GLY A 167 -13.72 -3.64 3.33
CA GLY A 167 -15.13 -3.37 3.07
C GLY A 167 -15.44 -1.88 2.98
N ILE A 168 -14.91 -1.06 3.89
CA ILE A 168 -15.11 0.40 3.88
C ILE A 168 -14.48 1.02 2.64
N VAL A 169 -13.21 0.73 2.35
CA VAL A 169 -12.47 1.35 1.25
C VAL A 169 -13.04 0.93 -0.10
N LEU A 170 -13.37 -0.36 -0.29
CA LEU A 170 -14.01 -0.84 -1.52
C LEU A 170 -15.36 -0.15 -1.76
N ALA A 171 -16.23 -0.11 -0.74
CA ALA A 171 -17.53 0.54 -0.84
C ALA A 171 -17.38 2.05 -1.11
N ALA A 172 -16.43 2.70 -0.46
CA ALA A 172 -16.15 4.13 -0.64
C ALA A 172 -15.62 4.43 -2.05
N ASN A 173 -14.68 3.63 -2.57
CA ASN A 173 -14.16 3.78 -3.94
C ASN A 173 -15.28 3.62 -4.95
N LEU A 174 -16.06 2.53 -4.86
CA LEU A 174 -17.21 2.29 -5.74
C LEU A 174 -18.24 3.43 -5.66
N PHE A 175 -18.52 3.93 -4.46
CA PHE A 175 -19.42 5.07 -4.28
C PHE A 175 -18.89 6.33 -4.95
N GLY A 176 -17.62 6.67 -4.76
CA GLY A 176 -16.99 7.82 -5.41
C GLY A 176 -17.04 7.72 -6.94
N THR A 177 -16.71 6.55 -7.49
CA THR A 177 -16.77 6.29 -8.94
C THR A 177 -18.20 6.36 -9.46
N PHE A 178 -19.16 5.81 -8.72
CA PHE A 178 -20.58 5.87 -9.08
C PHE A 178 -21.11 7.31 -9.06
N VAL A 179 -20.74 8.11 -8.06
CA VAL A 179 -21.10 9.54 -8.00
C VAL A 179 -20.54 10.29 -9.20
N THR A 180 -19.27 10.08 -9.55
CA THR A 180 -18.67 10.69 -10.74
C THR A 180 -19.42 10.27 -12.01
N ALA A 181 -19.71 8.99 -12.19
CA ALA A 181 -20.45 8.50 -13.36
C ALA A 181 -21.87 9.09 -13.43
N ALA A 182 -22.58 9.16 -12.29
CA ALA A 182 -23.93 9.73 -12.22
C ALA A 182 -23.93 11.21 -12.60
N ILE A 183 -22.94 11.98 -12.11
CA ILE A 183 -22.73 13.39 -12.47
C ILE A 183 -22.37 13.53 -13.94
N SER A 184 -21.50 12.68 -14.48
CA SER A 184 -21.12 12.70 -15.90
C SER A 184 -22.32 12.48 -16.83
N VAL A 185 -23.23 11.57 -16.47
CA VAL A 185 -24.42 11.24 -17.28
C VAL A 185 -25.56 12.25 -17.11
N HIS A 186 -25.86 12.66 -15.87
CA HIS A 186 -27.06 13.46 -15.56
C HIS A 186 -26.77 14.94 -15.29
N GLY A 187 -25.53 15.28 -14.98
CA GLY A 187 -25.14 16.63 -14.58
C GLY A 187 -24.98 17.60 -15.76
N GLY A 188 -24.97 17.11 -17.01
CA GLY A 188 -24.75 17.94 -18.20
C GLY A 188 -23.39 18.65 -18.22
N ILE A 189 -22.40 18.10 -17.50
CA ILE A 189 -21.06 18.71 -17.35
C ILE A 189 -20.14 18.29 -18.50
N LEU A 190 -20.36 17.12 -19.09
CA LEU A 190 -19.56 16.60 -20.20
C LEU A 190 -20.22 16.90 -21.54
N ALA A 191 -19.38 17.16 -22.53
CA ALA A 191 -19.80 17.19 -23.93
C ALA A 191 -20.28 15.79 -24.36
N GLU A 192 -21.27 15.74 -25.24
CA GLU A 192 -21.90 14.47 -25.67
C GLU A 192 -20.88 13.55 -26.33
N GLU A 193 -19.92 14.13 -27.07
CA GLU A 193 -18.82 13.45 -27.74
C GLU A 193 -17.86 12.78 -26.75
N THR A 194 -17.57 13.45 -25.62
CA THR A 194 -16.74 12.90 -24.55
C THR A 194 -17.44 11.74 -23.86
N LEU A 195 -18.75 11.84 -23.63
CA LEU A 195 -19.52 10.76 -23.03
C LEU A 195 -19.56 9.51 -23.94
N VAL A 196 -19.76 9.72 -25.24
CA VAL A 196 -19.70 8.63 -26.23
C VAL A 196 -18.31 7.97 -26.23
N ALA A 197 -17.24 8.77 -26.24
CA ALA A 197 -15.87 8.25 -26.17
C ALA A 197 -15.63 7.41 -24.89
N ILE A 198 -16.13 7.84 -23.73
CA ILE A 198 -16.05 7.08 -22.47
C ILE A 198 -16.80 5.74 -22.57
N LEU A 199 -17.98 5.74 -23.19
CA LEU A 199 -18.76 4.52 -23.40
C LEU A 199 -18.07 3.55 -24.35
N GLU A 200 -17.44 4.06 -25.43
CA GLU A 200 -16.65 3.25 -26.34
C GLU A 200 -15.45 2.58 -25.65
N ILE A 201 -14.71 3.33 -24.82
CA ILE A 201 -13.63 2.79 -23.98
C ILE A 201 -14.18 1.64 -23.12
N SER A 202 -15.30 1.89 -22.45
CA SER A 202 -15.92 0.94 -21.52
C SER A 202 -16.36 -0.34 -22.22
N HIS A 203 -16.94 -0.25 -23.42
CA HIS A 203 -17.35 -1.39 -24.24
C HIS A 203 -16.17 -2.21 -24.77
N HIS A 204 -15.06 -1.55 -25.10
CA HIS A 204 -13.87 -2.25 -25.57
C HIS A 204 -13.17 -3.06 -24.46
N LEU A 205 -13.32 -2.66 -23.19
CA LEU A 205 -12.64 -3.26 -22.04
C LEU A 205 -13.50 -4.27 -21.25
N ALA A 206 -14.81 -4.36 -21.52
CA ALA A 206 -15.76 -5.27 -20.87
C ALA A 206 -15.88 -6.61 -21.59
#